data_AF-A0A974GYM8-F1
#
_entry.id   AF-A0A974GYM8-F1
#
_cell.length_a   1.000
_cell.length_b   1.000
_cell.length_c   1.000
_cell.angle_alpha   90.00
_cell.angle_beta   90.00
_cell.angle_gamma   90.00
#
_symmetry.space_group_name_H-M   'P 1'
#
loop_
_entity.id
_entity.type
_entity.pdbx_description
1 polymer ?
#
loop_
_entity_poly.entity_id
_entity_poly.type
_entity_poly.pdbx_seq_one_letter_code
_entity_poly.pdbx_strand_id
1 'polypeptide(L)'
;VFLQAERKGDSEEERRRPVARTLSNWLQAFCIYANILCQKHPEYGPGLFKHVDIILEAYKSYGGIAWYIYDDRFRQKMAIHGSLTWGSKDIDLWMGMLTTRSSTPLPTKNPTVKTNACWSFNESFCKWQSNCRYKHECSVCAGAHPAFRCAKRFLHTKPNSKEQPNKGDHAGEVVRNAPLPKNLSRTAEGSSN
;
A
#
# COMPACT_ATOMS: atom_id res chain seq x y z
N VAL A 1 -4.19 28.09 35.80
CA VAL A 1 -4.42 26.66 36.14
C VAL A 1 -4.66 25.91 34.84
N PHE A 2 -3.61 25.29 34.28
CA PHE A 2 -3.77 24.37 33.15
C PHE A 2 -4.11 23.01 33.74
N LEU A 3 -5.31 22.50 33.48
CA LEU A 3 -5.67 21.14 33.83
C LEU A 3 -4.81 20.20 32.97
N GLN A 4 -3.76 19.65 33.59
CA GLN A 4 -3.12 18.43 33.11
C GLN A 4 -4.14 17.31 33.25
N ALA A 5 -4.97 17.13 32.23
CA ALA A 5 -5.68 15.88 32.06
C ALA A 5 -4.63 14.80 31.83
N GLU A 6 -4.39 13.96 32.84
CA GLU A 6 -3.56 12.77 32.71
C GLU A 6 -4.16 11.90 31.59
N ARG A 7 -3.52 11.93 30.41
CA ARG A 7 -3.85 11.00 29.34
C ARG A 7 -3.45 9.61 29.80
N LYS A 8 -4.41 8.85 30.30
CA LYS A 8 -4.32 7.40 30.51
C LYS A 8 -3.69 6.81 29.25
N GLY A 9 -2.48 6.27 29.38
CA GLY A 9 -1.69 5.81 28.25
C GLY A 9 -2.48 4.79 27.42
N ASP A 10 -2.50 4.98 26.10
CA ASP A 10 -3.15 4.04 25.18
C ASP A 10 -2.65 2.63 25.46
N SER A 11 -3.58 1.70 25.60
CA SER A 11 -3.28 0.28 25.77
C SER A 11 -2.53 -0.25 24.54
N GLU A 12 -1.69 -1.27 24.74
CA GLU A 12 -0.97 -1.93 23.66
C GLU A 12 -1.89 -2.50 22.56
N GLU A 13 -3.11 -2.90 22.92
CA GLU A 13 -4.12 -3.37 21.98
C GLU A 13 -4.75 -2.21 21.18
N GLU A 14 -4.92 -1.04 21.80
CA GLU A 14 -5.38 0.18 21.14
C GLU A 14 -4.36 0.71 20.12
N ARG A 15 -3.06 0.62 20.44
CA ARG A 15 -1.97 0.91 19.49
C ARG A 15 -1.96 -0.01 18.26
N ARG A 16 -2.42 -1.26 18.40
CA ARG A 16 -2.47 -2.25 17.30
C ARG A 16 -3.71 -2.12 16.41
N ARG A 17 -4.68 -1.28 16.79
CA ARG A 17 -5.89 -1.09 15.97
C ARG A 17 -5.51 -0.52 14.59
N PRO A 18 -6.03 -1.07 13.49
CA PRO A 18 -5.79 -0.52 12.16
C PRO A 18 -6.22 0.94 12.10
N VAL A 19 -5.28 1.84 11.81
CA VAL A 19 -5.57 3.26 11.63
C VAL A 19 -6.40 3.43 10.36
N ALA A 20 -7.54 4.10 10.48
CA ALA A 20 -8.38 4.39 9.32
C ALA A 20 -7.59 5.21 8.29
N ARG A 21 -7.66 4.82 7.01
CA ARG A 21 -6.99 5.50 5.88
C ARG A 21 -7.73 6.76 5.44
N THR A 22 -7.95 7.68 6.38
CA THR A 22 -8.55 8.99 6.09
C THR A 22 -7.45 9.97 5.70
N LEU A 23 -7.80 11.00 4.93
CA LEU A 23 -6.87 12.08 4.59
C LEU A 23 -6.31 12.76 5.85
N SER A 24 -7.14 12.98 6.88
CA SER A 24 -6.72 13.61 8.13
C SER A 24 -5.70 12.76 8.90
N ASN A 25 -5.92 11.44 8.99
CA ASN A 25 -4.97 10.54 9.65
C ASN A 25 -3.65 10.46 8.89
N TRP A 26 -3.72 10.40 7.55
CA TRP A 26 -2.53 10.45 6.70
C TRP A 26 -1.78 11.76 6.88
N LEU A 27 -2.46 12.91 6.88
CA LEU A 27 -1.83 14.22 7.01
C LEU A 27 -1.11 14.37 8.36
N GLN A 28 -1.74 13.94 9.45
CA GLN A 28 -1.10 13.95 10.77
C GLN A 28 0.17 13.09 10.79
N ALA A 29 0.09 11.86 10.27
CA ALA A 29 1.25 10.96 10.17
C ALA A 29 2.34 11.54 9.25
N PHE A 30 1.95 12.14 8.13
CA PHE A 30 2.86 12.78 7.18
C PHE A 30 3.57 13.98 7.81
N CYS A 31 2.88 14.82 8.58
CA CYS A 31 3.51 15.94 9.29
C CYS A 31 4.55 15.46 10.31
N ILE A 32 4.28 14.38 11.03
CA ILE A 32 5.27 13.77 11.95
C ILE A 32 6.48 13.27 11.16
N TYR A 33 6.24 12.53 10.07
CA TYR A 33 7.29 12.06 9.18
C TYR A 33 8.14 13.20 8.61
N ALA A 34 7.49 14.25 8.09
CA ALA A 34 8.13 15.43 7.52
C ALA A 34 8.98 16.16 8.58
N ASN A 35 8.48 16.32 9.79
CA ASN A 35 9.25 16.92 10.89
C ASN A 35 10.51 16.12 11.21
N ILE A 36 10.42 14.79 11.31
CA ILE A 36 11.59 13.94 11.57
C ILE A 36 12.58 13.99 10.40
N LEU A 37 12.09 13.95 9.16
CA LEU A 37 12.93 14.00 7.97
C LEU A 37 13.68 15.34 7.87
N CYS A 38 12.98 16.46 8.08
CA CYS A 38 13.54 17.80 8.03
C CYS A 38 14.53 18.12 9.15
N GLN A 39 14.58 17.34 10.25
CA GLN A 39 15.64 17.50 11.24
C GLN A 39 17.04 17.20 10.66
N LYS A 40 17.13 16.28 9.70
CA LYS A 40 18.39 15.90 9.05
C LYS A 40 18.51 16.48 7.65
N HIS A 41 17.38 16.66 6.96
CA HIS A 41 17.30 17.09 5.57
C HIS A 41 16.32 18.26 5.41
N PRO A 42 16.65 19.46 5.94
CA PRO A 42 15.77 20.63 5.86
C PRO A 42 15.48 21.07 4.42
N GLU A 43 16.37 20.74 3.47
CA GLU A 43 16.21 21.00 2.03
C GLU A 43 14.94 20.37 1.45
N TYR A 44 14.40 19.32 2.07
CA TYR A 44 13.18 18.67 1.61
C TYR A 44 11.88 19.37 2.04
N GLY A 45 11.95 20.31 2.99
CA GLY A 45 10.76 20.99 3.55
C GLY A 45 9.79 21.52 2.49
N PRO A 46 10.24 22.41 1.57
CA PRO A 46 9.37 22.94 0.51
C PRO A 46 8.79 21.85 -0.39
N GLY A 47 9.57 20.79 -0.67
CA GLY A 47 9.12 19.66 -1.48
C GLY A 47 8.03 18.84 -0.78
N LEU A 48 8.17 18.61 0.51
CA LEU A 48 7.17 17.89 1.31
C LEU A 48 5.82 18.62 1.35
N PHE A 49 5.83 19.96 1.46
CA PHE A 49 4.58 20.74 1.39
C PHE A 49 3.93 20.68 0.01
N LYS A 50 4.73 20.76 -1.07
CA LYS A 50 4.23 20.52 -2.43
C LYS A 50 3.63 19.13 -2.58
N HIS A 51 4.23 18.10 -1.98
CA HIS A 51 3.66 16.76 -1.96
C HIS A 51 2.28 16.73 -1.30
N VAL A 52 2.12 17.41 -0.16
CA VAL A 52 0.81 17.55 0.50
C VAL A 52 -0.20 18.20 -0.44
N ASP A 53 0.16 19.26 -1.15
CA ASP A 53 -0.73 19.90 -2.13
C ASP A 53 -1.14 18.95 -3.26
N ILE A 54 -0.21 18.14 -3.78
CA ILE A 54 -0.48 17.12 -4.80
C ILE A 54 -1.47 16.06 -4.28
N ILE A 55 -1.29 15.59 -3.05
CA ILE A 55 -2.20 14.61 -2.43
C ILE A 55 -3.59 15.22 -2.18
N LEU A 56 -3.66 16.48 -1.74
CA LEU A 56 -4.91 17.21 -1.57
C LEU A 56 -5.64 17.40 -2.91
N GLU A 57 -4.90 17.70 -3.98
CA GLU A 57 -5.45 17.77 -5.33
C GLU A 57 -6.01 16.42 -5.76
N ALA A 58 -5.28 15.32 -5.54
CA ALA A 58 -5.76 13.98 -5.88
C ALA A 58 -7.04 13.61 -5.09
N TYR A 59 -7.08 13.97 -3.80
CA TYR A 59 -8.24 13.76 -2.94
C TYR A 59 -9.46 14.53 -3.44
N LYS A 60 -9.29 15.77 -3.91
CA LYS A 60 -10.38 16.61 -4.43
C LYS A 60 -10.85 16.18 -5.83
N SER A 61 -9.91 15.81 -6.71
CA SER A 61 -10.17 15.55 -8.13
C SER A 61 -10.69 14.13 -8.41
N TYR A 62 -10.19 13.14 -7.66
CA TYR A 62 -10.52 11.72 -7.88
C TYR A 62 -11.27 11.10 -6.70
N GLY A 63 -10.95 11.59 -5.48
CA GLY A 63 -11.43 11.11 -4.18
C GLY A 63 -11.18 9.62 -3.89
N GLY A 64 -11.88 9.08 -2.89
CA GLY A 64 -11.83 7.65 -2.56
C GLY A 64 -10.47 7.28 -2.02
N ILE A 65 -9.84 6.25 -2.61
CA ILE A 65 -8.48 5.82 -2.25
C ILE A 65 -7.43 6.18 -3.31
N ALA A 66 -7.79 6.91 -4.37
CA ALA A 66 -6.87 7.22 -5.47
C ALA A 66 -5.64 8.00 -4.98
N TRP A 67 -5.86 9.03 -4.16
CA TRP A 67 -4.80 9.81 -3.50
C TRP A 67 -3.85 8.94 -2.67
N TYR A 68 -4.38 7.92 -1.98
CA TYR A 68 -3.59 7.02 -1.14
C TYR A 68 -2.75 6.06 -1.99
N ILE A 69 -3.33 5.54 -3.09
CA ILE A 69 -2.60 4.71 -4.06
C ILE A 69 -1.48 5.53 -4.70
N TYR A 70 -1.75 6.77 -5.06
CA TYR A 70 -0.72 7.67 -5.61
C TYR A 70 0.43 7.89 -4.63
N ASP A 71 0.15 8.28 -3.37
CA ASP A 71 1.19 8.47 -2.35
C ASP A 71 2.04 7.21 -2.16
N ASP A 72 1.41 6.04 -2.06
CA ASP A 72 2.10 4.75 -1.88
C ASP A 72 3.02 4.43 -3.06
N ARG A 73 2.52 4.53 -4.30
CA ARG A 73 3.32 4.24 -5.50
C ARG A 73 4.41 5.27 -5.72
N PHE A 74 4.14 6.54 -5.45
CA PHE A 74 5.11 7.60 -5.56
C PHE A 74 6.27 7.39 -4.58
N ARG A 75 5.99 7.07 -3.31
CA ARG A 75 7.01 6.77 -2.29
C ARG A 75 7.82 5.53 -2.63
N GLN A 76 7.18 4.47 -3.13
CA GLN A 76 7.87 3.26 -3.62
C GLN A 76 8.82 3.59 -4.77
N LYS A 77 8.36 4.37 -5.75
CA LYS A 77 9.17 4.78 -6.91
C LYS A 77 10.33 5.67 -6.48
N MET A 78 10.11 6.63 -5.58
CA MET A 78 11.14 7.50 -5.03
C MET A 78 12.22 6.74 -4.25
N ALA A 79 11.85 5.68 -3.51
CA ALA A 79 12.81 4.88 -2.75
C ALA A 79 13.86 4.17 -3.62
N ILE A 80 13.55 3.94 -4.90
CA ILE A 80 14.45 3.26 -5.86
C ILE A 80 15.01 4.22 -6.94
N HIS A 81 14.38 5.37 -7.17
CA HIS A 81 14.77 6.35 -8.18
C HIS A 81 15.12 7.70 -7.54
N GLY A 82 16.42 7.99 -7.40
CA GLY A 82 16.92 9.22 -6.78
C GLY A 82 16.65 10.52 -7.55
N SER A 83 16.12 10.45 -8.79
CA SER A 83 15.73 11.63 -9.56
C SER A 83 14.35 12.18 -9.19
N LEU A 84 13.53 11.41 -8.46
CA LEU A 84 12.22 11.84 -8.00
C LEU A 84 12.36 12.68 -6.72
N THR A 85 11.62 13.79 -6.67
CA THR A 85 11.61 14.70 -5.52
C THR A 85 10.19 14.91 -5.03
N TRP A 86 9.99 15.15 -3.73
CA TRP A 86 8.68 15.34 -3.09
C TRP A 86 7.79 16.39 -3.78
N GLY A 87 8.37 17.39 -4.44
CA GLY A 87 7.61 18.44 -5.12
C GLY A 87 7.26 18.15 -6.58
N SER A 88 7.69 17.02 -7.14
CA SER A 88 7.47 16.68 -8.54
C SER A 88 6.27 15.75 -8.69
N LYS A 89 5.22 16.20 -9.38
CA LYS A 89 4.07 15.36 -9.72
C LYS A 89 4.47 14.33 -10.78
N ASP A 90 4.46 13.05 -10.41
CA ASP A 90 4.62 11.95 -11.37
C ASP A 90 3.37 11.85 -12.26
N ILE A 91 3.51 12.24 -13.53
CA ILE A 91 2.40 12.34 -14.49
C ILE A 91 1.88 10.96 -14.88
N ASP A 92 2.75 9.94 -14.97
CA ASP A 92 2.33 8.59 -15.34
C ASP A 92 1.46 7.97 -14.24
N LEU A 93 1.87 8.12 -12.98
CA LEU A 93 1.05 7.73 -11.84
C LEU A 93 -0.24 8.55 -11.78
N TRP A 94 -0.16 9.84 -12.07
CA TRP A 94 -1.31 10.75 -12.05
C TRP A 94 -2.36 10.41 -13.11
N MET A 95 -1.94 10.21 -14.35
CA MET A 95 -2.80 9.79 -15.46
C MET A 95 -3.25 8.34 -15.28
N GLY A 96 -2.41 7.49 -14.70
CA GLY A 96 -2.77 6.13 -14.28
C GLY A 96 -3.95 6.11 -13.28
N MET A 97 -4.14 7.16 -12.48
CA MET A 97 -5.35 7.29 -11.65
C MET A 97 -6.62 7.54 -12.48
N LEU A 98 -6.53 8.26 -13.61
CA LEU A 98 -7.69 8.47 -14.51
C LEU A 98 -8.16 7.15 -15.14
N THR A 99 -7.22 6.26 -15.45
CA THR A 99 -7.51 4.94 -16.02
C THR A 99 -7.96 3.91 -14.99
N THR A 100 -7.87 4.22 -13.68
CA THR A 100 -8.59 3.43 -12.65
C THR A 100 -10.11 3.54 -12.77
N ARG A 101 -10.61 4.45 -13.62
CA ARG A 101 -11.93 4.26 -14.24
C ARG A 101 -11.83 3.07 -15.21
N SER A 102 -12.00 1.87 -14.66
CA SER A 102 -12.22 0.62 -15.38
C SER A 102 -11.14 0.25 -16.42
N SER A 103 -10.10 -0.43 -15.95
CA SER A 103 -9.54 -1.54 -16.73
C SER A 103 -9.16 -2.68 -15.79
N THR A 104 -10.17 -3.49 -15.44
CA THR A 104 -9.92 -4.91 -15.21
C THR A 104 -9.11 -5.43 -16.40
N PRO A 105 -7.89 -5.97 -16.22
CA PRO A 105 -7.33 -6.84 -17.24
C PRO A 105 -8.27 -8.03 -17.32
N LEU A 106 -8.89 -8.24 -18.48
CA LEU A 106 -9.81 -9.33 -18.74
C LEU A 106 -9.13 -10.66 -18.37
N PRO A 107 -9.58 -11.41 -17.34
CA PRO A 107 -9.27 -12.81 -17.25
C PRO A 107 -10.47 -13.53 -17.85
N THR A 108 -10.21 -14.12 -19.00
CA THR A 108 -11.02 -15.14 -19.65
C THR A 108 -11.73 -16.05 -18.62
N LYS A 109 -13.07 -16.04 -18.68
CA LYS A 109 -14.03 -17.06 -18.20
C LYS A 109 -14.01 -17.39 -16.69
N ASN A 110 -15.00 -16.85 -15.97
CA ASN A 110 -16.05 -17.60 -15.23
C ASN A 110 -16.99 -16.62 -14.48
N PRO A 111 -18.32 -16.64 -14.68
CA PRO A 111 -19.24 -15.70 -14.05
C PRO A 111 -19.56 -16.14 -12.62
N THR A 112 -18.72 -15.75 -11.65
CA THR A 112 -19.06 -15.90 -10.24
C THR A 112 -19.84 -14.68 -9.78
N VAL A 113 -21.16 -14.89 -9.61
CA VAL A 113 -22.15 -14.10 -8.87
C VAL A 113 -21.93 -12.58 -8.94
N LYS A 114 -22.65 -11.91 -9.86
CA LYS A 114 -22.83 -10.45 -9.84
C LYS A 114 -23.55 -10.07 -8.54
N THR A 115 -22.80 -9.81 -7.47
CA THR A 115 -23.36 -9.23 -6.25
C THR A 115 -23.89 -7.84 -6.61
N ASN A 116 -25.14 -7.53 -6.27
CA ASN A 116 -25.76 -6.20 -6.46
C ASN A 116 -25.17 -5.13 -5.52
N ALA A 117 -23.88 -5.25 -5.17
CA ALA A 117 -23.17 -4.37 -4.27
C ALA A 117 -22.89 -3.01 -4.93
N CYS A 118 -23.08 -1.94 -4.18
CA CYS A 118 -22.82 -0.57 -4.60
C CYS A 118 -21.32 -0.36 -4.70
N TRP A 119 -20.84 -0.18 -5.93
CA TRP A 119 -19.43 0.09 -6.18
C TRP A 119 -18.99 1.41 -5.53
N SER A 120 -19.78 2.48 -5.68
CA SER A 120 -19.49 3.78 -5.04
C SER A 120 -19.44 3.70 -3.52
N PHE A 121 -20.24 2.84 -2.88
CA PHE A 121 -20.18 2.62 -1.43
C PHE A 121 -18.87 1.93 -1.05
N ASN A 122 -18.49 0.89 -1.78
CA ASN A 122 -17.26 0.13 -1.53
C ASN A 122 -15.99 1.00 -1.63
N GLU A 123 -16.08 2.11 -2.34
CA GLU A 123 -15.02 3.10 -2.51
C GLU A 123 -15.21 4.39 -1.66
N SER A 124 -16.24 4.45 -0.81
CA SER A 124 -16.56 5.58 0.09
C SER A 124 -17.12 6.84 -0.56
N PHE A 125 -17.69 6.73 -1.76
CA PHE A 125 -18.23 7.86 -2.54
C PHE A 125 -19.74 7.84 -2.74
N CYS A 126 -20.44 6.80 -2.29
CA CYS A 126 -21.89 6.76 -2.45
C CYS A 126 -22.51 7.92 -1.66
N LYS A 127 -23.22 8.81 -2.38
CA LYS A 127 -23.96 9.96 -1.83
C LYS A 127 -25.45 9.68 -1.60
N TRP A 128 -25.90 8.48 -1.95
CA TRP A 128 -27.31 8.09 -1.87
C TRP A 128 -27.65 7.36 -0.57
N GLN A 129 -26.67 6.99 0.25
CA GLN A 129 -26.84 6.38 1.57
C GLN A 129 -27.92 5.28 1.54
N SER A 130 -28.98 5.38 2.33
CA SER A 130 -30.10 4.42 2.39
C SER A 130 -30.95 4.39 1.12
N ASN A 131 -30.90 5.43 0.29
CA ASN A 131 -31.66 5.55 -0.96
C ASN A 131 -30.86 5.00 -2.17
N CYS A 132 -29.73 4.34 -1.94
CA CYS A 132 -28.97 3.75 -3.03
C CYS A 132 -29.69 2.55 -3.63
N ARG A 133 -29.82 2.52 -4.95
CA ARG A 133 -30.37 1.37 -5.70
C ARG A 133 -29.55 0.08 -5.52
N TYR A 134 -28.26 0.22 -5.21
CA TYR A 134 -27.34 -0.90 -5.03
C TYR A 134 -27.07 -1.14 -3.54
N LYS A 135 -26.84 -2.39 -3.15
CA LYS A 135 -26.66 -2.79 -1.75
C LYS A 135 -25.36 -2.24 -1.19
N HIS A 136 -25.40 -1.61 -0.01
CA HIS A 136 -24.20 -1.15 0.69
C HIS A 136 -23.52 -2.30 1.44
N GLU A 137 -23.01 -3.24 0.66
CA GLU A 137 -22.34 -4.45 1.12
C GLU A 137 -20.93 -4.54 0.52
N CYS A 138 -20.02 -5.17 1.25
CA CYS A 138 -18.64 -5.39 0.84
C CYS A 138 -18.58 -6.26 -0.42
N SER A 139 -17.93 -5.80 -1.49
CA SER A 139 -17.76 -6.63 -2.70
C SER A 139 -16.85 -7.85 -2.50
N VAL A 140 -16.08 -7.90 -1.41
CA VAL A 140 -15.15 -8.99 -1.09
C VAL A 140 -15.78 -10.05 -0.18
N CYS A 141 -16.63 -9.64 0.77
CA CYS A 141 -17.17 -10.56 1.78
C CYS A 141 -18.66 -10.40 2.09
N ALA A 142 -19.38 -9.57 1.33
CA ALA A 142 -20.79 -9.23 1.49
C ALA A 142 -21.19 -8.65 2.86
N GLY A 143 -20.23 -8.27 3.71
CA GLY A 143 -20.51 -7.65 5.01
C GLY A 143 -20.97 -6.19 4.92
N ALA A 144 -21.55 -5.66 6.00
CA ALA A 144 -22.01 -4.27 6.12
C ALA A 144 -20.86 -3.26 6.31
N HIS A 145 -19.88 -3.29 5.41
CA HIS A 145 -18.77 -2.35 5.37
C HIS A 145 -18.29 -2.16 3.93
N PRO A 146 -17.69 -1.01 3.59
CA PRO A 146 -17.10 -0.80 2.27
C PRO A 146 -15.83 -1.63 2.08
N ALA A 147 -15.53 -2.07 0.84
CA ALA A 147 -14.42 -2.98 0.52
C ALA A 147 -13.05 -2.56 1.08
N PHE A 148 -12.77 -1.25 1.21
CA PHE A 148 -11.51 -0.78 1.79
C PHE A 148 -11.37 -1.08 3.30
N ARG A 149 -12.48 -1.32 4.02
CA ARG A 149 -12.51 -1.74 5.43
C ARG A 149 -12.63 -3.26 5.61
N CYS A 150 -12.55 -4.02 4.53
CA CYS A 150 -12.67 -5.47 4.60
C CYS A 150 -11.42 -6.13 5.20
N ALA A 151 -11.53 -6.64 6.42
CA ALA A 151 -10.47 -7.40 7.07
C ALA A 151 -10.08 -8.68 6.30
N LYS A 152 -11.05 -9.31 5.61
CA LYS A 152 -10.80 -10.52 4.81
C LYS A 152 -9.98 -10.26 3.55
N ARG A 153 -9.87 -9.00 3.09
CA ARG A 153 -9.04 -8.62 1.94
C ARG A 153 -7.56 -8.98 2.14
N PHE A 154 -7.09 -8.98 3.39
CA PHE A 154 -5.70 -9.28 3.74
C PHE A 154 -5.41 -10.78 3.86
N LEU A 155 -6.44 -11.64 3.89
CA LEU A 155 -6.30 -13.09 3.98
C LEU A 155 -6.30 -13.78 2.59
N HIS A 156 -6.63 -13.05 1.53
CA HIS A 156 -6.75 -13.60 0.17
C HIS A 156 -5.45 -13.58 -0.64
N THR A 157 -4.35 -13.06 -0.11
CA THR A 157 -3.02 -13.21 -0.73
C THR A 157 -2.40 -14.56 -0.31
N LYS A 158 -2.97 -15.67 -0.77
CA LYS A 158 -2.18 -16.92 -0.80
C LYS A 158 -1.12 -16.75 -1.90
N PRO A 159 0.18 -16.93 -1.61
CA PRO A 159 1.16 -17.09 -2.67
C PRO A 159 0.72 -18.29 -3.52
N ASN A 160 0.69 -18.10 -4.82
CA ASN A 160 0.32 -19.12 -5.79
C ASN A 160 1.46 -20.15 -5.89
N SER A 161 1.63 -21.00 -4.87
CA SER A 161 2.42 -22.23 -4.98
C SER A 161 1.54 -23.29 -5.61
N LYS A 162 1.46 -23.28 -6.95
CA LYS A 162 1.06 -24.47 -7.70
C LYS A 162 2.26 -25.39 -7.80
N GLU A 163 2.47 -26.21 -6.78
CA GLU A 163 3.18 -27.47 -6.90
C GLU A 163 2.17 -28.59 -6.68
N GLN A 164 2.00 -29.44 -7.69
CA GLN A 164 1.62 -30.86 -7.63
C GLN A 164 1.69 -31.45 -9.05
N PRO A 165 1.89 -32.76 -9.24
CA PRO A 165 3.02 -33.58 -8.80
C PRO A 165 3.58 -34.44 -9.96
N ASN A 166 4.89 -34.51 -10.12
CA ASN A 166 5.50 -35.37 -11.15
C ASN A 166 5.53 -36.84 -10.67
N LYS A 167 4.95 -37.74 -11.46
CA LYS A 167 5.05 -39.21 -11.31
C LYS A 167 6.19 -39.71 -12.21
N GLY A 168 6.92 -40.72 -11.69
CA GLY A 168 8.02 -41.56 -12.24
C GLY A 168 8.33 -41.52 -13.75
N ASP A 169 9.55 -41.78 -14.21
CA ASP A 169 10.54 -42.76 -13.75
C ASP A 169 11.93 -42.50 -14.38
N HIS A 170 12.93 -43.23 -13.85
CA HIS A 170 14.21 -43.67 -14.46
C HIS A 170 15.52 -42.90 -14.17
N ALA A 171 16.25 -43.47 -13.20
CA ALA A 171 17.59 -44.09 -13.31
C ALA A 171 18.87 -43.25 -13.58
N GLY A 172 19.87 -43.53 -12.74
CA GLY A 172 21.30 -43.13 -12.84
C GLY A 172 21.61 -41.88 -12.02
N GLU A 173 22.61 -41.78 -11.14
CA GLU A 173 23.79 -42.58 -10.83
C GLU A 173 24.36 -42.06 -9.49
N VAL A 174 25.12 -42.89 -8.78
CA VAL A 174 25.59 -42.71 -7.40
C VAL A 174 27.01 -42.14 -7.37
N VAL A 175 27.26 -40.98 -6.74
CA VAL A 175 28.55 -40.62 -6.06
C VAL A 175 28.27 -39.52 -5.01
N ARG A 176 28.09 -39.84 -3.71
CA ARG A 176 29.06 -39.80 -2.58
C ARG A 176 29.80 -38.48 -2.27
N ASN A 177 29.52 -38.00 -1.04
CA ASN A 177 30.38 -37.37 -0.02
C ASN A 177 30.49 -35.82 0.06
N ALA A 178 30.14 -35.33 1.26
CA ALA A 178 30.33 -34.00 1.85
C ALA A 178 31.83 -33.72 2.20
N PRO A 179 32.27 -32.61 2.87
CA PRO A 179 31.53 -31.45 3.42
C PRO A 179 32.19 -30.05 3.18
N LEU A 180 31.53 -29.01 3.69
CA LEU A 180 31.97 -27.61 3.87
C LEU A 180 33.43 -27.44 4.37
N PRO A 181 34.01 -26.26 4.11
CA PRO A 181 34.68 -25.54 5.20
C PRO A 181 34.26 -24.06 5.34
N LYS A 182 34.49 -23.59 6.57
CA LYS A 182 34.21 -22.27 7.16
C LYS A 182 35.38 -21.30 6.96
N ASN A 183 35.11 -20.01 7.27
CA ASN A 183 36.04 -18.96 7.73
C ASN A 183 36.93 -18.31 6.64
N LEU A 184 37.34 -17.03 6.68
CA LEU A 184 37.03 -15.79 7.41
C LEU A 184 37.83 -14.66 6.70
N SER A 185 37.46 -13.39 6.95
CA SER A 185 38.30 -12.16 6.93
C SER A 185 38.96 -11.62 5.63
N ARG A 186 38.38 -10.50 5.13
CA ARG A 186 38.89 -9.10 5.16
C ARG A 186 40.42 -8.87 5.13
N THR A 187 40.95 -8.14 4.13
CA THR A 187 41.47 -6.74 4.18
C THR A 187 42.30 -6.33 2.94
N ALA A 188 42.22 -5.02 2.62
CA ALA A 188 43.24 -4.10 2.06
C ALA A 188 43.74 -4.33 0.61
N GLU A 189 43.48 -3.40 -0.32
CA GLU A 189 44.22 -2.15 -0.62
C GLU A 189 45.63 -2.35 -1.21
N GLY A 190 45.92 -1.66 -2.32
CA GLY A 190 47.31 -1.37 -2.72
C GLY A 190 47.60 -1.36 -4.22
N SER A 191 47.72 -0.15 -4.77
CA SER A 191 48.21 0.21 -6.10
C SER A 191 49.57 -0.38 -6.51
N SER A 192 49.79 -0.51 -7.82
CA SER A 192 51.07 -0.23 -8.53
C SER A 192 50.77 -0.21 -10.03
N ASN A 193 50.99 0.94 -10.67
CA ASN A 193 52.08 1.25 -11.60
C ASN A 193 51.96 0.54 -12.95
#